data_AF-A0A0A1DN51-F1
#
_entry.id   AF-A0A0A1DN51-F1
#
_cell.length_a   1.000
_cell.length_b   1.000
_cell.length_c   1.000
_cell.angle_alpha   90.00
_cell.angle_beta   90.00
_cell.angle_gamma   90.00
#
_symmetry.space_group_name_H-M   'P 1'
#
loop_
_entity.id
_entity.type
_entity.pdbx_description
1 polymer ?
#
loop_
_entity_poly.entity_id
_entity_poly.type
_entity_poly.pdbx_seq_one_letter_code
_entity_poly.pdbx_strand_id
1 'polypeptide(L)'
;MRSFLPTRLGVLVAALTCTLALAGCGDDDKPAGDGSSAPGSSAPASTPATDTPAATPTPTKKPVQLPSCEKVWVEGKILPASYRGCVDEFGQVSKSIRGCVNRKLAQHGDQYYAIVGREVVRATPDREHDADYNALLVACSG
;
A
#
# COMPACT_ATOMS: atom_id res chain seq x y z
N MET A 1 -38.08 -5.97 16.58
CA MET A 1 -38.80 -5.14 15.59
C MET A 1 -39.40 -3.96 16.33
N ARG A 2 -38.82 -2.75 16.18
CA ARG A 2 -39.38 -1.47 16.64
C ARG A 2 -39.28 -0.50 15.49
N SER A 3 -40.40 0.15 15.21
CA SER A 3 -40.76 0.84 13.98
C SER A 3 -40.16 2.24 13.82
N PHE A 4 -39.94 2.61 12.54
CA PHE A 4 -40.08 3.89 11.82
C PHE A 4 -40.34 5.18 12.64
N LEU A 5 -39.76 6.36 12.34
CA LEU A 5 -39.85 7.09 11.07
C LEU A 5 -38.71 8.13 10.84
N PRO A 6 -38.55 8.63 9.59
CA PRO A 6 -37.54 9.56 9.10
C PRO A 6 -38.02 11.03 9.11
N THR A 7 -37.12 11.98 9.35
CA THR A 7 -37.31 13.44 9.10
C THR A 7 -35.93 14.07 9.25
N ARG A 8 -35.33 14.82 8.34
CA ARG A 8 -35.83 15.87 7.46
C ARG A 8 -35.02 15.89 6.15
N LEU A 9 -35.75 15.94 5.05
CA LEU A 9 -35.31 16.52 3.77
C LEU A 9 -34.71 17.92 4.04
N GLY A 10 -33.47 18.13 3.61
CA GLY A 10 -32.81 19.43 3.52
C GLY A 10 -32.47 19.73 2.06
N VAL A 11 -33.36 20.47 1.41
CA VAL A 11 -33.29 21.09 0.07
C VAL A 11 -31.95 21.82 -0.12
N LEU A 12 -31.11 21.43 -1.08
CA LEU A 12 -30.97 21.95 -2.46
C LEU A 12 -30.35 23.37 -2.58
N VAL A 13 -29.40 23.47 -3.53
CA VAL A 13 -28.89 24.67 -4.26
C VAL A 13 -27.62 25.34 -3.72
N ALA A 14 -26.50 25.20 -4.46
CA ALA A 14 -25.94 26.30 -5.26
C ALA A 14 -24.68 25.85 -6.03
N ALA A 15 -24.71 26.05 -7.34
CA ALA A 15 -23.62 25.85 -8.27
C ALA A 15 -22.48 26.87 -8.05
N LEU A 16 -21.24 26.49 -8.33
CA LEU A 16 -20.30 27.39 -9.02
C LEU A 16 -19.17 26.60 -9.71
N THR A 17 -19.13 26.77 -11.02
CA THR A 17 -18.12 26.36 -12.01
C THR A 17 -16.78 27.05 -11.79
N CYS A 18 -15.66 26.34 -11.99
CA CYS A 18 -14.43 26.91 -12.54
C CYS A 18 -13.54 25.82 -13.16
N THR A 19 -13.61 25.71 -14.49
CA THR A 19 -12.70 25.00 -15.39
C THR A 19 -11.41 25.81 -15.60
N LEU A 20 -10.23 25.24 -15.33
CA LEU A 20 -8.96 25.73 -15.87
C LEU A 20 -7.97 24.58 -16.17
N ALA A 21 -7.81 24.33 -17.48
CA ALA A 21 -6.64 23.92 -18.28
C ALA A 21 -5.59 22.94 -17.70
N LEU A 22 -5.57 21.71 -18.24
CA LEU A 22 -4.34 20.92 -18.41
C LEU A 22 -3.93 20.94 -19.89
N ALA A 23 -3.01 21.83 -20.24
CA ALA A 23 -2.20 21.72 -21.45
C ALA A 23 -0.77 21.35 -21.02
N GLY A 24 -0.48 20.06 -21.06
CA GLY A 24 0.85 19.51 -20.78
C GLY A 24 1.11 18.35 -21.73
N CYS A 25 1.24 18.66 -23.02
CA CYS A 25 1.68 17.74 -24.05
C CYS A 25 3.22 17.80 -24.07
N GLY A 26 3.86 16.75 -23.56
CA GLY A 26 5.30 16.53 -23.71
C GLY A 26 5.49 15.29 -24.58
N ASP A 27 5.75 15.52 -25.86
CA ASP A 27 6.16 14.54 -26.85
C ASP A 27 7.65 14.77 -27.08
N ASP A 28 8.48 13.74 -26.88
CA ASP A 28 9.72 13.48 -27.63
C ASP A 28 10.39 12.24 -27.04
N ASP A 29 10.64 11.24 -27.88
CA ASP A 29 11.96 10.62 -28.06
C ASP A 29 11.84 9.34 -28.91
N LYS A 30 12.26 9.47 -30.18
CA LYS A 30 12.61 8.35 -31.07
C LYS A 30 14.13 8.36 -31.25
N PRO A 31 14.78 7.21 -31.06
CA PRO A 31 15.66 6.67 -32.10
C PRO A 31 15.37 5.16 -32.32
N ALA A 32 15.07 4.66 -33.51
CA ALA A 32 15.99 4.40 -34.63
C ALA A 32 17.24 3.60 -34.19
N GLY A 33 17.29 2.32 -34.55
CA GLY A 33 18.43 1.45 -34.28
C GLY A 33 18.21 0.05 -34.82
N ASP A 34 18.29 -0.10 -36.14
CA ASP A 34 18.43 -1.36 -36.85
C ASP A 34 19.61 -2.18 -36.32
N GLY A 35 19.41 -3.48 -36.18
CA GLY A 35 20.42 -4.42 -35.72
C GLY A 35 20.11 -5.85 -36.15
N SER A 36 19.96 -6.05 -37.46
CA SER A 36 19.92 -7.39 -38.07
C SER A 36 21.35 -7.92 -38.19
N SER A 37 21.65 -9.08 -37.60
CA SER A 37 22.65 -10.02 -38.11
C SER A 37 22.46 -11.41 -37.49
N ALA A 38 22.49 -12.39 -38.39
CA ALA A 38 22.09 -13.78 -38.24
C ALA A 38 23.26 -14.66 -37.67
N PRO A 39 23.10 -16.00 -37.59
CA PRO A 39 23.69 -16.86 -36.56
C PRO A 39 25.11 -17.35 -36.90
N GLY A 40 25.94 -17.52 -35.86
CA GLY A 40 27.24 -18.18 -35.93
C GLY A 40 27.21 -19.53 -35.22
N SER A 41 27.29 -20.60 -35.99
CA SER A 41 27.42 -22.00 -35.53
C SER A 41 28.90 -22.36 -35.33
N SER A 42 29.24 -23.14 -34.29
CA SER A 42 30.10 -24.35 -34.34
C SER A 42 30.95 -24.63 -33.08
N ALA A 43 30.62 -25.78 -32.46
CA ALA A 43 31.51 -26.86 -31.99
C ALA A 43 32.32 -26.76 -30.65
N PRO A 44 32.61 -27.92 -30.00
CA PRO A 44 32.82 -28.04 -28.55
C PRO A 44 34.30 -28.10 -28.13
N ALA A 45 34.59 -27.75 -26.88
CA ALA A 45 35.89 -27.99 -26.26
C ALA A 45 35.71 -28.49 -24.81
N SER A 46 36.40 -29.59 -24.51
CA SER A 46 36.30 -30.39 -23.29
C SER A 46 37.11 -29.83 -22.11
N THR A 47 36.52 -29.92 -20.89
CA THR A 47 37.10 -30.15 -19.54
C THR A 47 38.14 -29.16 -18.96
N PRO A 48 38.02 -28.74 -17.68
CA PRO A 48 38.33 -29.63 -16.53
C PRO A 48 37.29 -29.64 -15.40
N ALA A 49 37.21 -30.77 -14.69
CA ALA A 49 36.45 -30.92 -13.46
C ALA A 49 36.98 -29.93 -12.41
N THR A 50 36.14 -28.96 -12.05
CA THR A 50 36.38 -28.04 -10.94
C THR A 50 35.63 -28.59 -9.74
N ASP A 51 36.37 -29.05 -8.73
CA ASP A 51 35.83 -29.36 -7.40
C ASP A 51 35.08 -28.13 -6.88
N THR A 52 33.76 -28.20 -6.98
CA THR A 52 32.86 -27.14 -6.54
C THR A 52 32.75 -27.25 -5.02
N PRO A 53 33.08 -26.19 -4.25
CA PRO A 53 32.78 -26.16 -2.83
C PRO A 53 31.29 -26.42 -2.63
N ALA A 54 30.96 -27.44 -1.83
CA ALA A 54 29.57 -27.75 -1.50
C ALA A 54 28.89 -26.48 -0.98
N ALA A 55 27.98 -25.92 -1.78
CA ALA A 55 27.20 -24.76 -1.40
C ALA A 55 26.42 -25.13 -0.13
N THR A 56 26.77 -24.50 0.98
CA THR A 56 25.97 -24.59 2.20
C THR A 56 24.57 -24.08 1.84
N PRO A 57 23.50 -24.86 2.05
CA PRO A 57 22.17 -24.43 1.67
C PRO A 57 21.82 -23.19 2.48
N THR A 58 21.70 -22.04 1.79
CA THR A 58 21.15 -20.81 2.37
C THR A 58 19.75 -21.14 2.89
N PRO A 59 19.42 -20.84 4.15
CA PRO A 59 18.09 -21.11 4.67
C PRO A 59 17.06 -20.37 3.81
N THR A 60 16.27 -21.13 3.04
CA THR A 60 15.19 -20.61 2.21
C THR A 60 14.16 -19.97 3.14
N LYS A 61 14.15 -18.64 3.21
CA LYS A 61 13.21 -17.87 4.01
C LYS A 61 11.80 -18.19 3.53
N LYS A 62 11.00 -18.87 4.36
CA LYS A 62 9.60 -19.17 4.05
C LYS A 62 8.88 -17.87 3.66
N PRO A 63 8.08 -17.85 2.58
CA PRO A 63 7.32 -16.66 2.20
C PRO A 63 6.43 -16.23 3.38
N VAL A 64 6.52 -14.96 3.76
CA VAL A 64 5.63 -14.39 4.77
C VAL A 64 4.25 -14.28 4.16
N GLN A 65 3.33 -15.13 4.60
CA GLN A 65 1.92 -15.03 4.21
C GLN A 65 1.30 -13.87 4.99
N LEU A 66 0.94 -12.81 4.28
CA LEU A 66 0.26 -11.64 4.86
C LEU A 66 -1.27 -11.85 4.78
N PRO A 67 -2.03 -11.35 5.77
CA PRO A 67 -3.50 -11.41 5.74
C PRO A 67 -4.08 -10.46 4.70
N SER A 68 -5.35 -10.68 4.29
CA SER A 68 -6.05 -9.70 3.45
C SER A 68 -6.38 -8.42 4.23
N CYS A 69 -6.32 -7.27 3.56
CA CYS A 69 -6.54 -5.98 4.21
C CYS A 69 -7.95 -5.85 4.78
N GLU A 70 -8.97 -6.30 4.05
CA GLU A 70 -10.38 -6.33 4.49
C GLU A 70 -10.59 -7.08 5.83
N LYS A 71 -9.77 -8.09 6.12
CA LYS A 71 -9.90 -8.91 7.34
C LYS A 71 -9.25 -8.25 8.55
N VAL A 72 -8.28 -7.38 8.32
CA VAL A 72 -7.48 -6.76 9.39
C VAL A 72 -7.97 -5.34 9.70
N TRP A 73 -8.40 -4.60 8.67
CA TRP A 73 -8.88 -3.23 8.79
C TRP A 73 -10.39 -3.21 9.01
N VAL A 74 -10.80 -3.68 10.19
CA VAL A 74 -12.20 -3.68 10.64
C VAL A 74 -12.33 -2.69 11.79
N GLU A 75 -13.19 -1.68 11.61
CA GLU A 75 -13.48 -0.66 12.62
C GLU A 75 -13.84 -1.27 13.99
N GLY A 76 -13.27 -0.69 15.06
CA GLY A 76 -13.47 -1.15 16.43
C GLY A 76 -12.78 -2.48 16.79
N LYS A 77 -12.09 -3.13 15.85
CA LYS A 77 -11.25 -4.31 16.15
C LYS A 77 -9.82 -3.90 16.48
N ILE A 78 -9.15 -4.73 17.26
CA ILE A 78 -7.74 -4.52 17.60
C ILE A 78 -6.87 -4.88 16.40
N LEU A 79 -6.06 -3.93 15.94
CA LEU A 79 -4.99 -4.20 14.99
C LEU A 79 -3.90 -5.01 15.70
N PRO A 80 -3.53 -6.23 15.24
CA PRO A 80 -2.59 -7.08 15.96
C PRO A 80 -1.25 -6.38 16.21
N ALA A 81 -0.66 -6.56 17.39
CA ALA A 81 0.66 -6.01 17.72
C ALA A 81 1.77 -6.50 16.77
N SER A 82 1.56 -7.67 16.16
CA SER A 82 2.43 -8.27 15.15
C SER A 82 2.17 -7.77 13.73
N TYR A 83 1.28 -6.80 13.51
CA TYR A 83 0.95 -6.30 12.16
C TYR A 83 2.21 -5.89 11.39
N ARG A 84 2.35 -6.40 10.16
CA ARG A 84 3.48 -6.15 9.25
C ARG A 84 3.04 -5.58 7.89
N GLY A 85 1.76 -5.30 7.73
CA GLY A 85 1.11 -5.03 6.46
C GLY A 85 0.02 -6.06 6.15
N CYS A 86 -0.72 -5.83 5.08
CA CYS A 86 -1.74 -6.73 4.54
C CYS A 86 -1.67 -6.72 3.02
N VAL A 87 -2.34 -7.67 2.39
CA VAL A 87 -2.48 -7.77 0.94
C VAL A 87 -3.88 -7.31 0.55
N ASP A 88 -3.97 -6.40 -0.42
CA ASP A 88 -5.26 -5.98 -0.96
C ASP A 88 -5.82 -7.00 -1.97
N GLU A 89 -6.98 -6.68 -2.56
CA GLU A 89 -7.63 -7.51 -3.57
C GLU A 89 -6.82 -7.68 -4.86
N PHE A 90 -5.87 -6.77 -5.12
CA PHE A 90 -4.98 -6.80 -6.28
C PHE A 90 -3.64 -7.49 -5.99
N GLY A 91 -3.46 -8.05 -4.79
CA GLY A 91 -2.20 -8.70 -4.40
C GLY A 91 -1.11 -7.73 -3.95
N GLN A 92 -1.40 -6.43 -3.84
CA GLN A 92 -0.41 -5.44 -3.43
C GLN A 92 -0.29 -5.40 -1.91
N VAL A 93 0.94 -5.28 -1.43
CA VAL A 93 1.23 -5.20 0.00
C VAL A 93 1.05 -3.76 0.47
N SER A 94 0.00 -3.52 1.25
CA SER A 94 -0.20 -2.27 1.97
C SER A 94 0.53 -2.31 3.32
N LYS A 95 1.57 -1.48 3.45
CA LYS A 95 2.38 -1.34 4.67
C LYS A 95 2.61 0.14 4.99
N SER A 96 1.53 0.90 5.10
CA SER A 96 1.62 2.28 5.59
C SER A 96 1.76 2.25 7.11
N ILE A 97 3.01 2.23 7.59
CA ILE A 97 3.35 2.24 9.02
C ILE A 97 4.36 3.36 9.29
N ARG A 98 3.96 4.31 10.12
CA ARG A 98 4.79 5.41 10.63
C ARG A 98 5.26 5.10 12.06
N GLY A 99 6.52 5.43 12.35
CA GLY A 99 7.04 5.41 13.71
C GLY A 99 6.58 6.62 14.51
N CYS A 100 6.20 6.39 15.77
CA CYS A 100 6.03 7.41 16.80
C CYS A 100 7.02 7.10 17.94
N VAL A 101 7.26 8.03 18.85
CA VAL A 101 8.28 7.93 19.93
C VAL A 101 8.37 6.53 20.57
N ASN A 102 7.24 5.93 20.94
CA ASN A 102 7.21 4.59 21.57
C ASN A 102 6.21 3.61 20.93
N ARG A 103 5.65 3.95 19.77
CA ARG A 103 4.52 3.23 19.16
C ARG A 103 4.62 3.27 17.64
N LYS A 104 3.82 2.45 16.96
CA LYS A 104 3.71 2.46 15.49
C LYS A 104 2.29 2.81 15.10
N LEU A 105 2.14 3.85 14.30
CA LEU A 105 0.88 4.25 13.68
C LEU A 105 0.77 3.56 12.33
N ALA A 106 -0.18 2.65 12.20
CA ALA A 106 -0.52 2.03 10.94
C ALA A 106 -1.72 2.74 10.30
N GLN A 107 -1.78 2.68 8.98
CA GLN A 107 -2.77 3.36 8.16
C GLN A 107 -3.22 2.47 7.01
N HIS A 108 -4.46 2.63 6.58
CA HIS A 108 -4.98 1.94 5.40
C HIS A 108 -6.05 2.76 4.68
N GLY A 109 -5.88 2.89 3.36
CA GLY A 109 -6.68 3.79 2.55
C GLY A 109 -6.58 5.24 3.04
N ASP A 110 -7.67 5.97 2.88
CA ASP A 110 -7.97 7.31 3.42
C ASP A 110 -8.88 7.22 4.66
N GLN A 111 -9.43 6.03 4.96
CA GLN A 111 -10.50 5.89 5.94
C GLN A 111 -10.04 5.30 7.28
N TYR A 112 -8.90 4.60 7.35
CA TYR A 112 -8.54 3.87 8.58
C TYR A 112 -7.15 4.22 9.10
N TYR A 113 -7.05 4.24 10.43
CA TYR A 113 -5.80 4.36 11.16
C TYR A 113 -5.87 3.62 12.49
N ALA A 114 -4.71 3.18 12.99
CA ALA A 114 -4.60 2.54 14.30
C ALA A 114 -3.18 2.63 14.83
N ILE A 115 -3.03 2.75 16.14
CA ILE A 115 -1.78 2.34 16.78
C ILE A 115 -1.72 0.82 16.80
N VAL A 116 -0.61 0.24 16.35
CA VAL A 116 -0.40 -1.22 16.38
C VAL A 116 -0.62 -1.77 17.80
N GLY A 117 -1.49 -2.79 17.92
CA GLY A 117 -1.94 -3.33 19.20
C GLY A 117 -3.14 -2.61 19.83
N ARG A 118 -3.75 -1.65 19.13
CA ARG A 118 -4.92 -0.87 19.58
C ARG A 118 -6.05 -0.98 18.56
N GLU A 119 -7.19 -0.38 18.89
CA GLU A 119 -8.39 -0.40 18.05
C GLU A 119 -8.14 0.35 16.73
N VAL A 120 -8.72 -0.20 15.66
CA VAL A 120 -8.84 0.42 14.35
C VAL A 120 -9.95 1.46 14.41
N VAL A 121 -9.58 2.69 14.07
CA VAL A 121 -10.50 3.83 14.01
C VAL A 121 -10.78 4.14 12.55
N ARG A 122 -12.06 4.36 12.22
CA ARG A 122 -12.46 4.95 10.96
C ARG A 122 -12.44 6.47 11.09
N ALA A 123 -11.67 7.12 10.24
CA ALA A 123 -11.63 8.56 10.15
C ALA A 123 -12.93 9.12 9.56
N THR A 124 -13.36 10.30 10.02
CA THR A 124 -14.53 10.99 9.47
C THR A 124 -14.21 12.48 9.24
N PRO A 125 -14.41 13.04 8.02
CA PRO A 125 -14.89 12.39 6.80
C PRO A 125 -13.85 11.49 6.11
N ASP A 126 -12.57 11.80 6.31
CA ASP A 126 -11.40 11.06 5.86
C ASP A 126 -10.25 11.36 6.81
N ARG A 127 -9.18 10.59 6.72
CA ARG A 127 -8.05 10.65 7.65
C ARG A 127 -7.34 11.98 7.60
N GLU A 128 -7.22 12.62 6.44
CA GLU A 128 -6.57 13.92 6.31
C GLU A 128 -7.33 15.03 7.06
N HIS A 129 -8.65 14.93 7.18
CA HIS A 129 -9.51 15.91 7.87
C HIS A 129 -9.96 15.49 9.29
N ASP A 130 -9.62 14.29 9.73
CA ASP A 130 -10.02 13.76 11.03
C ASP A 130 -9.21 14.41 12.18
N ALA A 131 -9.91 15.05 13.11
CA ALA A 131 -9.27 15.81 14.19
C ALA A 131 -8.45 14.90 15.13
N ASP A 132 -8.94 13.70 15.41
CA ASP A 132 -8.28 12.75 16.31
C ASP A 132 -7.01 12.16 15.67
N TYR A 133 -7.06 11.85 14.37
CA TYR A 133 -5.88 11.46 13.61
C TYR A 133 -4.82 12.56 13.58
N ASN A 134 -5.23 13.81 13.31
CA ASN A 134 -4.31 14.94 13.28
C ASN A 134 -3.68 15.22 14.65
N ALA A 135 -4.47 15.16 15.72
CA ALA A 135 -3.96 15.25 17.10
C ALA A 135 -2.96 14.12 17.42
N LEU A 136 -3.26 12.90 16.95
CA LEU A 136 -2.36 11.75 17.08
C LEU A 136 -1.05 11.96 16.31
N LEU A 137 -1.09 12.54 15.12
CA LEU A 137 0.11 12.87 14.35
C LEU A 137 1.01 13.87 15.07
N VAL A 138 0.43 14.92 15.64
CA VAL A 138 1.16 15.91 16.45
C VAL A 138 1.83 15.23 17.66
N ALA A 139 1.09 14.37 18.37
CA ALA A 139 1.63 13.60 19.48
C ALA A 139 2.72 12.59 19.04
N CYS A 140 2.72 12.18 17.77
CA CYS A 140 3.73 11.30 17.19
C CYS A 140 4.99 12.02 16.75
N SER A 141 4.92 13.31 16.38
CA SER A 141 6.06 14.07 15.83
C SER A 141 7.00 14.67 16.88
N GLY A 142 6.57 14.82 18.14
CA GLY A 142 7.43 15.19 19.27
C GLY A 142 7.99 16.61 19.20
#